data_AF-A0A941UF02-F1
#
_entry.id   AF-A0A941UF02-F1
#
_cell.length_a   1.000
_cell.length_b   1.000
_cell.length_c   1.000
_cell.angle_alpha   90.00
_cell.angle_beta   90.00
_cell.angle_gamma   90.00
#
_symmetry.space_group_name_H-M   'P 1'
#
loop_
_entity.id
_entity.type
_entity.pdbx_description
1 polymer ?
#
loop_
_entity_poly.entity_id
_entity_poly.type
_entity_poly.pdbx_seq_one_letter_code
_entity_poly.pdbx_strand_id
1 'polypeptide(L)'
;MDRDRFMKTSSFLFITILISILLMPLVLFGKSDSQGRSDASSYCIRCHVMQAEYEAWMHSGAHRRKECVDCHLPNENQAVHYLWKAIDGMKDLIIFHSG
;
A
#
# COMPACT_ATOMS: atom_id res chain seq x y z
N MET A 1 38.55 -12.58 -23.58
CA MET A 1 37.43 -11.83 -22.97
C MET A 1 36.89 -10.92 -24.06
N ASP A 2 35.85 -11.36 -24.77
CA ASP A 2 35.44 -10.76 -26.03
C ASP A 2 34.79 -9.39 -25.81
N ARG A 3 35.32 -8.36 -26.48
CA ARG A 3 34.91 -6.94 -26.39
C ARG A 3 33.40 -6.75 -26.63
N ASP A 4 32.86 -7.59 -27.50
CA ASP A 4 31.45 -7.74 -27.85
C ASP A 4 30.59 -8.31 -26.71
N ARG A 5 31.13 -9.20 -25.86
CA ARG A 5 30.44 -9.70 -24.66
C ARG A 5 30.40 -8.63 -23.56
N PHE A 6 31.48 -7.85 -23.41
CA PHE A 6 31.56 -6.70 -22.48
C PHE A 6 30.60 -5.57 -22.87
N MET A 7 30.51 -5.24 -24.16
CA MET A 7 29.63 -4.18 -24.66
C MET A 7 28.14 -4.58 -24.53
N LYS A 8 27.80 -5.86 -24.72
CA LYS A 8 26.43 -6.37 -24.49
C LYS A 8 26.05 -6.34 -23.02
N THR A 9 26.92 -6.80 -22.11
CA THR A 9 26.64 -6.77 -20.66
C THR A 9 26.52 -5.35 -20.12
N SER A 10 27.38 -4.42 -20.58
CA SER A 10 27.26 -3.01 -20.24
C SER A 10 25.97 -2.39 -20.75
N SER A 11 25.51 -2.77 -21.95
CA SER A 11 24.25 -2.27 -22.52
C SER A 11 23.03 -2.82 -21.77
N PHE A 12 23.02 -4.10 -21.38
CA PHE A 12 21.96 -4.67 -20.53
C PHE A 12 21.91 -4.06 -19.13
N LEU A 13 23.06 -3.78 -18.51
CA LEU A 13 23.12 -3.06 -17.23
C LEU A 13 22.56 -1.64 -17.35
N PHE A 14 22.89 -0.92 -18.43
CA PHE A 14 22.34 0.42 -18.66
C PHE A 14 20.82 0.40 -18.85
N ILE A 15 20.29 -0.55 -19.63
CA ILE A 15 18.86 -0.67 -19.91
C ILE A 15 18.08 -0.99 -18.62
N THR A 16 18.59 -1.90 -17.78
CA THR A 16 17.93 -2.25 -16.51
C THR A 16 17.95 -1.09 -15.51
N ILE A 17 19.04 -0.32 -15.45
CA ILE A 17 19.13 0.89 -14.63
C ILE A 17 18.15 1.96 -15.15
N LEU A 18 18.05 2.17 -16.46
CA LEU A 18 17.13 3.18 -17.01
C LEU A 18 15.66 2.80 -16.80
N ILE A 19 15.31 1.52 -16.96
CA ILE A 19 13.96 1.02 -16.71
C ILE A 19 13.57 1.17 -15.24
N SER A 20 14.48 0.86 -14.32
CA SER A 20 14.22 1.03 -12.88
C SER A 20 14.07 2.49 -12.49
N ILE A 21 14.92 3.40 -13.01
CA ILE A 21 14.79 4.85 -12.77
C ILE A 21 13.45 5.39 -13.31
N LEU A 22 12.94 4.85 -14.42
CA LEU A 22 11.67 5.27 -15.01
C LEU A 22 10.44 4.71 -14.27
N LEU A 23 10.49 3.45 -13.84
CA LEU A 23 9.37 2.76 -13.19
C LEU A 23 9.23 3.12 -11.70
N MET A 24 10.33 3.34 -10.99
CA MET A 24 10.34 3.59 -9.55
C MET A 24 9.53 4.83 -9.11
N PRO A 25 9.63 6.01 -9.77
CA PRO A 25 8.76 7.14 -9.44
C PRO A 25 7.29 6.87 -9.76
N LEU A 26 6.97 6.04 -10.75
CA LEU A 26 5.60 5.65 -11.06
C LEU A 26 4.97 4.83 -9.92
N VAL A 27 5.77 3.97 -9.29
CA VAL A 27 5.35 3.16 -8.14
C VAL A 27 5.24 3.99 -6.85
N LEU A 28 6.12 4.98 -6.66
CA LEU A 28 6.11 5.81 -5.45
C LEU A 28 5.06 6.94 -5.49
N PHE A 29 4.91 7.61 -6.63
CA PHE A 29 4.04 8.78 -6.77
C PHE A 29 2.71 8.46 -7.45
N GLY A 30 2.63 7.35 -8.18
CA GLY A 30 1.36 6.82 -8.65
C GLY A 30 0.63 6.17 -7.49
N LYS A 31 -0.33 6.89 -6.89
CA LYS A 31 -1.36 6.25 -6.06
C LYS A 31 -2.03 5.18 -6.93
N SER A 32 -1.69 3.91 -6.69
CA SER A 32 -2.32 2.81 -7.40
C SER A 32 -3.78 2.70 -6.95
N ASP A 33 -4.69 2.37 -7.87
CA ASP A 33 -6.12 2.19 -7.55
C ASP A 33 -6.37 1.16 -6.44
N SER A 34 -5.41 0.24 -6.23
CA SER A 34 -5.45 -0.72 -5.13
C SER A 34 -5.25 -0.04 -3.77
N GLN A 35 -4.38 0.97 -3.69
CA GLN A 35 -4.10 1.67 -2.44
C GLN A 35 -5.33 2.43 -1.96
N GLY A 36 -5.91 3.27 -2.84
CA GLY A 36 -7.15 4.00 -2.52
C GLY A 36 -8.32 3.08 -2.16
N ARG A 37 -8.40 1.89 -2.79
CA ARG A 37 -9.40 0.88 -2.43
C ARG A 37 -9.17 0.29 -1.04
N SER A 38 -7.92 0.05 -0.65
CA SER A 38 -7.58 -0.49 0.67
C SER A 38 -7.64 0.54 1.79
N ASP A 39 -7.73 1.83 1.46
CA ASP A 39 -7.88 2.94 2.41
C ASP A 39 -9.36 3.25 2.70
N ALA A 40 -10.25 2.90 1.78
CA ALA A 40 -11.69 3.11 1.95
C ALA A 40 -12.25 2.30 3.12
N SER A 41 -13.16 2.89 3.89
CA SER A 41 -13.80 2.28 5.06
C SER A 41 -14.58 1.02 4.68
N SER A 42 -15.08 0.96 3.44
CA SER A 42 -15.75 -0.23 2.87
C SER A 42 -14.81 -1.43 2.68
N TYR A 43 -13.49 -1.22 2.69
CA TYR A 43 -12.52 -2.31 2.70
C TYR A 43 -12.40 -2.97 4.06
N CYS A 44 -12.47 -2.19 5.15
CA CYS A 44 -12.33 -2.69 6.52
C CYS A 44 -13.45 -3.68 6.88
N ILE A 45 -14.68 -3.46 6.42
CA ILE A 45 -15.82 -4.37 6.65
C ILE A 45 -15.77 -5.67 5.81
N ARG A 46 -14.75 -5.89 4.98
CA ARG A 46 -14.61 -7.17 4.27
C ARG A 46 -14.39 -8.37 5.20
N CYS A 47 -13.95 -8.10 6.42
CA CYS A 47 -13.82 -9.10 7.48
C CYS A 47 -14.94 -8.91 8.50
N HIS A 48 -15.64 -9.99 8.85
CA HIS A 48 -16.78 -9.94 9.77
C HIS A 48 -16.41 -9.37 11.16
N VAL A 49 -15.18 -9.58 11.61
CA VAL A 49 -14.68 -9.06 12.89
C VAL A 49 -14.70 -7.53 12.96
N MET A 50 -14.65 -6.84 11.81
CA MET A 50 -14.71 -5.38 11.72
C MET A 50 -16.13 -4.83 11.59
N GLN A 51 -17.16 -5.67 11.59
CA GLN A 51 -18.53 -5.24 11.32
C GLN A 51 -19.05 -4.23 12.35
N ALA A 52 -18.84 -4.49 13.65
CA ALA A 52 -19.29 -3.60 14.72
C ALA A 52 -18.63 -2.20 14.62
N GLU A 53 -17.34 -2.15 14.29
CA GLU A 53 -16.59 -0.90 14.14
C GLU A 53 -17.07 -0.11 12.92
N TYR A 54 -17.33 -0.79 11.80
CA TYR A 54 -17.88 -0.16 10.60
C TYR A 54 -19.31 0.35 10.83
N GLU A 55 -20.15 -0.41 11.54
CA GLU A 55 -21.51 0.02 11.89
C GLU A 55 -21.47 1.26 12.81
N ALA A 56 -20.57 1.30 13.79
CA ALA A 56 -20.37 2.46 14.64
C ALA A 56 -19.89 3.68 13.82
N TRP A 57 -18.96 3.48 12.88
CA TRP A 57 -18.51 4.51 11.95
C TRP A 57 -19.65 5.04 11.07
N MET A 58 -20.49 4.15 10.52
CA MET A 58 -21.64 4.52 9.67
C MET A 58 -22.66 5.39 10.39
N HIS A 59 -22.89 5.13 11.68
CA HIS A 59 -23.87 5.86 12.49
C HIS A 59 -23.29 7.11 13.18
N SER A 60 -21.96 7.28 13.17
CA SER A 60 -21.32 8.44 13.78
C SER A 60 -21.21 9.59 12.77
N GLY A 61 -22.14 10.56 12.88
CA GLY A 61 -22.36 11.60 11.87
C GLY A 61 -21.11 12.38 11.42
N ALA A 62 -20.25 12.80 12.34
CA ALA A 62 -19.00 13.51 11.98
C ALA A 62 -17.90 12.57 11.48
N HIS A 63 -17.83 11.35 12.02
CA HIS A 63 -16.79 10.36 11.68
C HIS A 63 -17.01 9.70 10.32
N ARG A 64 -18.26 9.52 9.85
CA ARG A 64 -18.55 8.96 8.52
C ARG A 64 -18.03 9.78 7.33
N ARG A 65 -17.50 11.00 7.58
CA ARG A 65 -16.90 11.88 6.58
C ARG A 65 -15.40 11.67 6.40
N LYS A 66 -14.80 10.82 7.23
CA LYS A 66 -13.38 10.47 7.23
C LYS A 66 -13.24 8.97 7.07
N GLU A 67 -12.20 8.54 6.40
CA GLU A 67 -11.92 7.13 6.27
C GLU A 67 -11.30 6.59 7.56
N CYS A 68 -11.44 5.30 7.85
CA CYS A 68 -10.86 4.69 9.05
C CYS A 68 -9.35 5.02 9.18
N VAL A 69 -8.62 4.95 8.07
CA VAL A 69 -7.17 5.19 8.02
C VAL A 69 -6.77 6.65 8.31
N ASP A 70 -7.69 7.61 8.18
CA ASP A 70 -7.38 9.02 8.47
C ASP A 70 -7.15 9.25 9.97
N CYS A 71 -7.73 8.39 10.82
CA CYS A 71 -7.60 8.46 12.27
C CYS A 71 -6.76 7.31 12.85
N HIS A 72 -6.80 6.13 12.24
CA HIS A 72 -6.14 4.94 12.77
C HIS A 72 -4.73 4.70 12.25
N LEU A 73 -4.32 5.35 11.16
CA LEU A 73 -2.94 5.27 10.65
C LEU A 73 -2.22 6.62 10.79
N PRO A 74 -0.88 6.61 10.93
CA PRO A 74 -0.07 7.82 10.89
C PRO A 74 -0.19 8.48 9.52
N ASN A 75 -0.34 9.81 9.51
CA ASN A 75 -0.57 10.61 8.30
C ASN A 75 0.45 11.76 8.13
N GLU A 76 1.44 11.83 9.02
CA GLU A 76 2.54 12.80 8.98
C GLU A 76 3.53 12.55 7.83
N ASN A 77 3.65 11.29 7.39
CA ASN A 77 4.53 10.90 6.30
C ASN A 77 3.96 9.68 5.55
N GLN A 78 3.88 9.76 4.22
CA GLN A 78 3.31 8.70 3.38
C GLN A 78 4.08 7.38 3.50
N ALA A 79 5.40 7.43 3.63
CA ALA A 79 6.20 6.21 3.79
C ALA A 79 5.90 5.51 5.14
N VAL A 80 5.74 6.30 6.21
CA VAL A 80 5.38 5.78 7.54
C VAL A 80 3.95 5.23 7.53
N HIS A 81 3.02 5.93 6.89
CA HIS A 81 1.65 5.46 6.68
C HIS A 81 1.63 4.07 6.05
N TYR A 82 2.32 3.88 4.92
CA TYR A 82 2.32 2.59 4.21
C TYR A 82 3.04 1.49 4.99
N LEU A 83 4.11 1.81 5.72
CA LEU A 83 4.80 0.85 6.56
C LEU A 83 3.86 0.31 7.65
N TRP A 84 3.19 1.21 8.38
CA TRP A 84 2.25 0.80 9.43
C TRP A 84 1.03 0.10 8.86
N LYS A 85 0.49 0.57 7.72
CA LYS A 85 -0.59 -0.12 7.00
C LYS A 85 -0.25 -1.58 6.70
N ALA A 86 0.96 -1.84 6.22
CA ALA A 86 1.40 -3.18 5.87
C ALA A 86 1.58 -4.06 7.12
N ILE A 87 2.16 -3.51 8.19
CA ILE A 87 2.37 -4.22 9.46
C ILE A 87 1.02 -4.60 10.09
N ASP A 88 0.13 -3.63 10.25
CA ASP A 88 -1.18 -3.85 10.89
C ASP A 88 -2.06 -4.76 10.04
N GLY A 89 -2.09 -4.56 8.72
CA GLY A 89 -2.84 -5.44 7.82
C GLY A 89 -2.33 -6.88 7.83
N MET A 90 -1.01 -7.10 7.89
CA MET A 90 -0.45 -8.45 8.00
C MET A 90 -0.79 -9.09 9.35
N LYS A 91 -0.72 -8.31 10.43
CA LYS A 91 -1.12 -8.76 11.77
C LYS A 91 -2.59 -9.18 11.79
N ASP A 92 -3.48 -8.38 11.21
CA ASP A 92 -4.92 -8.69 11.15
C ASP A 92 -5.19 -9.97 10.35
N LEU A 93 -4.48 -10.17 9.22
CA LEU A 93 -4.58 -11.41 8.46
C LEU A 93 -4.11 -12.62 9.29
N ILE A 94 -3.01 -12.50 10.03
CA ILE A 94 -2.52 -13.60 10.87
C ILE A 94 -3.54 -13.88 11.98
N ILE A 95 -3.95 -12.87 12.74
CA ILE A 95 -4.83 -13.06 13.91
C ILE A 95 -6.22 -13.55 13.52
N PHE A 96 -6.79 -13.04 12.43
CA PHE A 96 -8.19 -13.31 12.07
C PHE A 96 -8.37 -14.32 10.93
N HIS A 97 -7.29 -14.74 10.25
CA HIS A 97 -7.37 -15.67 9.12
C HIS A 97 -6.41 -16.87 9.22
N SER A 98 -5.39 -16.87 10.07
CA SER A 98 -4.38 -17.96 10.08
C SER A 98 -4.69 -19.17 10.98
N GLY A 99 -5.78 -19.14 11.76
CA GLY A 99 -6.26 -20.29 12.53
C GLY A 99 -5.58 -20.47 13.88
#